data_AF-A0A1M4U9K9-F1
#
_entry.id   AF-A0A1M4U9K9-F1
#
_cell.length_a   1.000
_cell.length_b   1.000
_cell.length_c   1.000
_cell.angle_alpha   90.00
_cell.angle_beta   90.00
_cell.angle_gamma   90.00
#
_symmetry.space_group_name_H-M   'P 1'
#
loop_
_entity.id
_entity.type
_entity.pdbx_description
1 polymer ?
#
loop_
_entity_poly.entity_id
_entity_poly.type
_entity_poly.pdbx_seq_one_letter_code
_entity_poly.pdbx_strand_id
1 'polypeptide(L)'
;MTKSILNECVEIIKDLVGNDYLYFNNAVEVKTTPHSFPFNAWAVCVSPKNELYVMDSDEQWHKTELNDSSAALVIGSLYQRLKLMRVSYAKAS
;
A
#
# COMPACT_ATOMS: atom_id res chain seq x y z
N MET A 1 12.68 -0.01 -19.20
CA MET A 1 11.38 -0.65 -18.95
C MET A 1 10.74 0.09 -17.79
N THR A 2 9.61 0.77 -17.99
CA THR A 2 8.94 1.54 -16.93
C THR A 2 8.42 0.57 -15.87
N LYS A 3 8.86 0.70 -14.60
CA LYS A 3 8.33 -0.14 -13.52
C LYS A 3 6.85 0.21 -13.32
N SER A 4 6.01 -0.80 -13.04
CA SER A 4 4.63 -0.54 -12.65
C SER A 4 4.59 0.06 -11.25
N ILE A 5 3.58 0.89 -10.97
CA ILE A 5 3.37 1.48 -9.63
C ILE A 5 3.31 0.39 -8.56
N LEU A 6 2.66 -0.74 -8.86
CA LEU A 6 2.59 -1.90 -7.95
C LEU A 6 3.98 -2.43 -7.59
N ASN A 7 4.86 -2.63 -8.58
CA ASN A 7 6.21 -3.12 -8.34
C ASN A 7 7.03 -2.13 -7.53
N GLU A 8 6.85 -0.82 -7.76
CA GLU A 8 7.50 0.20 -6.93
C GLU A 8 7.00 0.17 -5.48
N CYS A 9 5.69 -0.01 -5.24
CA CYS A 9 5.16 -0.18 -3.89
C CYS A 9 5.81 -1.38 -3.18
N VAL A 10 5.89 -2.52 -3.87
CA VAL A 10 6.53 -3.74 -3.36
C VAL A 10 7.99 -3.49 -2.97
N GLU A 11 8.76 -2.81 -3.83
CA GLU A 11 10.15 -2.47 -3.55
C GLU A 11 10.27 -1.54 -2.34
N ILE A 12 9.45 -0.48 -2.27
CA ILE A 12 9.50 0.46 -1.14
C ILE A 12 9.17 -0.25 0.19
N ILE A 13 8.16 -1.11 0.21
CA ILE A 13 7.80 -1.84 1.44
C ILE A 13 8.96 -2.76 1.86
N LYS A 14 9.57 -3.48 0.91
CA LYS A 14 10.74 -4.31 1.18
C LYS A 14 11.94 -3.53 1.70
N ASP A 15 12.19 -2.34 1.15
CA ASP A 15 13.26 -1.45 1.61
C ASP A 15 13.00 -0.95 3.05
N LEU A 16 11.74 -0.77 3.44
CA LEU A 16 11.36 -0.26 4.76
C LEU A 16 11.28 -1.34 5.84
N VAL A 17 10.67 -2.49 5.54
CA VAL A 17 10.32 -3.54 6.53
C VAL A 17 10.59 -4.98 6.04
N GLY A 18 11.17 -5.17 4.85
CA GLY A 18 11.40 -6.50 4.30
C GLY A 18 10.10 -7.23 3.97
N ASN A 19 9.86 -8.39 4.60
CA ASN A 19 8.62 -9.17 4.46
C ASN A 19 7.73 -9.07 5.72
N ASP A 20 7.97 -8.08 6.59
CA ASP A 20 7.17 -7.82 7.79
C ASP A 20 6.00 -6.85 7.48
N TYR A 21 5.15 -6.60 8.47
CA TYR A 21 4.01 -5.71 8.38
C TYR A 21 4.42 -4.24 8.56
N LEU A 22 3.98 -3.37 7.65
CA LEU A 22 4.09 -1.93 7.78
C LEU A 22 2.74 -1.33 8.19
N TYR A 23 2.61 -0.94 9.46
CA TYR A 23 1.43 -0.27 10.00
C TYR A 23 1.50 1.25 9.77
N PHE A 24 0.35 1.85 9.47
CA PHE A 24 0.23 3.30 9.31
C PHE A 24 -0.40 3.95 10.54
N ASN A 25 0.12 5.11 10.93
CA ASN A 25 -0.48 5.90 12.03
C ASN A 25 -1.88 6.42 11.69
N ASN A 26 -2.18 6.63 10.40
CA ASN A 26 -3.49 7.01 9.89
C ASN A 26 -3.78 6.18 8.64
N ALA A 27 -5.04 5.78 8.46
CA ALA A 27 -5.45 4.99 7.30
C ALA A 27 -5.15 5.70 5.98
N VAL A 28 -4.79 4.92 4.97
CA VAL A 28 -4.85 5.36 3.57
C VAL A 28 -6.29 5.15 3.10
N GLU A 29 -7.05 6.25 3.03
CA GLU A 29 -8.45 6.22 2.65
C GLU A 29 -8.62 6.31 1.12
N VAL A 30 -9.48 5.47 0.58
CA VAL A 30 -9.77 5.40 -0.85
C VAL A 30 -11.26 5.44 -1.08
N LYS A 31 -11.72 6.47 -1.79
CA LYS A 31 -13.10 6.62 -2.23
C LYS A 31 -13.21 6.43 -3.73
N THR A 32 -14.06 5.50 -4.15
CA THR A 32 -14.40 5.30 -5.56
C THR A 32 -15.37 6.37 -6.06
N THR A 33 -16.25 6.86 -5.19
CA THR A 33 -17.22 7.92 -5.49
C THR A 33 -17.42 8.82 -4.27
N PRO A 34 -17.94 10.05 -4.42
CA PRO A 34 -18.19 10.94 -3.29
C PRO A 34 -19.12 10.36 -2.22
N HIS A 35 -20.04 9.47 -2.61
CA HIS A 35 -21.12 8.94 -1.78
C HIS A 35 -20.92 7.48 -1.33
N SER A 36 -19.85 6.79 -1.76
CA SER A 36 -19.54 5.45 -1.27
C SER A 36 -18.82 5.50 0.07
N PHE A 37 -18.87 4.40 0.83
CA PHE A 37 -18.03 4.24 2.01
C PHE A 37 -16.55 4.16 1.56
N PRO A 38 -15.63 4.84 2.26
CA PRO A 38 -14.20 4.74 1.96
C PRO A 38 -13.70 3.34 2.33
N PHE A 39 -12.78 2.82 1.52
CA PHE A 39 -11.91 1.73 1.94
C PHE A 39 -10.73 2.31 2.72
N ASN A 40 -10.46 1.76 3.90
CA ASN A 40 -9.43 2.25 4.81
C ASN A 40 -8.32 1.22 4.97
N ALA A 41 -7.16 1.50 4.39
CA ALA A 41 -5.98 0.66 4.53
C ALA A 41 -5.14 1.07 5.73
N TRP A 42 -5.02 0.21 6.74
CA TRP A 42 -4.29 0.47 7.98
C TRP A 42 -2.88 -0.11 8.01
N ALA A 43 -2.63 -1.15 7.23
CA ALA A 43 -1.31 -1.73 7.09
C ALA A 43 -1.10 -2.32 5.69
N VAL A 44 0.15 -2.56 5.35
CA VAL A 44 0.55 -3.28 4.15
C VAL A 44 1.67 -4.26 4.44
N CYS A 45 1.74 -5.34 3.67
CA CYS A 45 2.87 -6.24 3.70
C CYS A 45 3.12 -6.84 2.32
N VAL A 46 4.32 -7.39 2.14
CA VAL A 46 4.71 -8.09 0.92
C VAL A 46 5.08 -9.51 1.27
N SER A 47 4.45 -10.47 0.59
CA SER A 47 4.80 -11.88 0.76
C SER A 47 6.18 -12.19 0.15
N PRO A 48 6.83 -13.30 0.54
CA PRO A 48 8.06 -13.76 -0.10
C PRO A 48 7.95 -13.97 -1.62
N LYS A 49 6.72 -14.11 -2.15
CA LYS A 49 6.41 -14.23 -3.58
C LYS A 49 6.23 -12.89 -4.30
N ASN A 50 6.52 -11.76 -3.64
CA ASN A 50 6.29 -10.40 -4.15
C ASN A 50 4.81 -10.03 -4.35
N GLU A 51 3.92 -10.62 -3.55
CA GLU A 51 2.50 -10.25 -3.59
C GLU A 51 2.22 -9.20 -2.52
N LEU A 52 1.52 -8.14 -2.90
CA LEU A 52 1.12 -7.06 -2.01
C LEU A 52 -0.21 -7.40 -1.33
N TYR A 53 -0.25 -7.23 -0.01
CA TYR A 53 -1.47 -7.31 0.78
C TYR A 53 -1.71 -6.01 1.52
N VAL A 54 -2.98 -5.72 1.76
CA VAL A 54 -3.45 -4.53 2.46
C VAL A 54 -4.40 -4.97 3.57
N MET A 55 -4.24 -4.41 4.76
CA MET A 55 -5.12 -4.67 5.90
C MET A 55 -6.21 -3.61 5.97
N ASP A 56 -7.46 -4.04 6.09
CA ASP A 56 -8.61 -3.14 6.28
C ASP A 56 -8.81 -2.75 7.76
N SER A 57 -9.94 -2.09 8.06
CA SER A 57 -10.31 -1.69 9.43
C SER A 57 -10.74 -2.82 10.33
N ASP A 58 -11.08 -3.98 9.78
CA ASP A 58 -11.51 -5.18 10.52
C ASP A 58 -10.33 -6.16 10.71
N GLU A 59 -9.10 -5.68 10.51
CA GLU A 59 -7.86 -6.45 10.60
C GLU A 59 -7.77 -7.61 9.58
N GLN A 60 -8.53 -7.54 8.48
CA GLN A 60 -8.51 -8.54 7.42
C GLN A 60 -7.51 -8.16 6.33
N TRP A 61 -6.75 -9.15 5.87
CA TRP A 61 -5.74 -8.98 4.83
C TRP A 61 -6.28 -9.34 3.44
N HIS A 62 -6.19 -8.39 2.53
CA HIS A 62 -6.66 -8.52 1.16
C HIS A 62 -5.50 -8.50 0.18
N LYS A 63 -5.46 -9.46 -0.74
CA LYS A 63 -4.48 -9.47 -1.83
C LYS A 63 -4.84 -8.40 -2.86
N THR A 64 -3.88 -7.57 -3.23
CA THR A 64 -4.09 -6.53 -4.24
C THR A 64 -3.81 -7.07 -5.63
N GLU A 65 -4.83 -7.14 -6.48
CA GLU A 65 -4.71 -7.58 -7.88
C GLU A 65 -5.05 -6.44 -8.86
N LEU A 66 -4.28 -6.30 -9.95
CA LEU A 66 -4.43 -5.20 -10.92
C LEU A 66 -5.67 -5.31 -11.81
N ASN A 67 -6.36 -6.45 -11.77
CA ASN A 67 -7.60 -6.71 -12.51
C ASN A 67 -8.83 -6.06 -11.84
N ASP A 68 -8.72 -5.59 -10.59
CA ASP A 68 -9.75 -4.86 -9.86
C ASP A 68 -9.49 -3.34 -9.95
N SER A 69 -10.46 -2.60 -10.48
CA SER A 69 -10.40 -1.14 -10.60
C SER A 69 -10.30 -0.43 -9.24
N SER A 70 -10.87 -1.01 -8.19
CA SER A 70 -10.76 -0.52 -6.82
C SER A 70 -9.34 -0.69 -6.28
N ALA A 71 -8.73 -1.85 -6.57
CA ALA A 71 -7.35 -2.13 -6.19
C ALA A 71 -6.35 -1.17 -6.86
N ALA A 72 -6.60 -0.75 -8.10
CA ALA A 72 -5.76 0.24 -8.79
C ALA A 72 -5.75 1.61 -8.08
N LEU A 73 -6.90 2.07 -7.57
CA LEU A 73 -7.00 3.31 -6.79
C LEU A 73 -6.26 3.18 -5.45
N VAL A 74 -6.40 2.03 -4.78
CA VAL A 74 -5.65 1.73 -3.54
C VAL A 74 -4.15 1.77 -3.78
N ILE A 75 -3.66 1.15 -4.85
CA ILE A 75 -2.23 1.16 -5.21
C ILE A 75 -1.75 2.59 -5.45
N GLY A 76 -2.53 3.43 -6.13
CA GLY A 76 -2.16 4.83 -6.39
C GLY A 76 -2.00 5.65 -5.12
N SER A 77 -2.99 5.61 -4.22
CA SER A 77 -2.93 6.32 -2.93
C SER A 77 -1.82 5.76 -2.02
N LEU A 78 -1.65 4.44 -2.01
CA LEU A 78 -0.60 3.77 -1.26
C LEU A 78 0.80 4.19 -1.76
N TYR A 79 0.99 4.26 -3.07
CA TYR A 79 2.27 4.68 -3.66
C TYR A 79 2.70 6.06 -3.17
N GLN A 80 1.78 7.03 -3.18
CA GLN A 80 2.06 8.39 -2.70
C GLN A 80 2.49 8.37 -1.23
N ARG A 81 1.78 7.62 -0.38
CA ARG A 81 2.10 7.47 1.05
C ARG A 81 3.47 6.84 1.26
N LEU A 82 3.76 5.73 0.58
CA LEU A 82 5.02 5.00 0.69
C LEU A 82 6.23 5.83 0.22
N LYS A 83 6.09 6.60 -0.87
CA LYS A 83 7.16 7.50 -1.34
C LYS A 83 7.50 8.56 -0.29
N LEU A 84 6.49 9.17 0.33
CA LEU A 84 6.69 10.13 1.41
C LEU A 84 7.39 9.48 2.61
N MET A 85 6.99 8.26 3.00
CA MET A 85 7.62 7.53 4.09
C MET A 85 9.08 7.19 3.79
N ARG A 86 9.38 6.72 2.58
CA ARG A 86 10.75 6.42 2.14
C ARG A 86 11.66 7.64 2.20
N VAL A 87 11.18 8.81 1.76
CA VAL A 87 11.96 10.06 1.84
C VAL A 87 12.20 10.46 3.31
N SER A 88 11.19 10.35 4.16
CA SER A 88 11.33 10.66 5.59
C SER A 88 12.32 9.73 6.27
N TYR A 89 12.28 8.42 5.96
CA TYR A 89 13.21 7.43 6.50
C TYR A 89 14.65 7.70 6.05
N ALA A 90 14.85 8.01 4.77
CA ALA A 90 16.17 8.36 4.25
C ALA A 90 16.77 9.65 4.84
N LYS A 91 15.95 10.55 5.38
CA LYS A 91 16.41 11.76 6.10
C LYS A 91 16.72 11.51 7.58
N ALA A 92 16.15 10.44 8.15
CA ALA A 92 16.32 10.10 9.56
C ALA A 92 17.50 9.14 9.82
N SER A 93 17.97 8.46 8.77
CA SER A 93 19.22 7.67 8.75
C SER A 93 20.43 8.53 8.41
#